data_AF-A0A2R6FZA3-F1
#
_entry.id   AF-A0A2R6FZA3-F1
#
_cell.length_a   1.000
_cell.length_b   1.000
_cell.length_c   1.000
_cell.angle_alpha   90.00
_cell.angle_beta   90.00
_cell.angle_gamma   90.00
#
_symmetry.space_group_name_H-M   'P 1'
#
loop_
_entity.id
_entity.type
_entity.pdbx_description
1 polymer ?
#
loop_
_entity_poly.entity_id
_entity_poly.type
_entity_poly.pdbx_seq_one_letter_code
_entity_poly.pdbx_strand_id
1 'polypeptide(L)'
;MSGFDLDLGVVEQQMDEDEDADAEGRVVLGVLDGTTPPAEWVGTIEDGSVLVLSIEGDLNELAAEFARDIKELGGGLMHFRSFLILTPPGIAIDTDRL
;
A
#
# COMPACT_ATOMS: atom_id res chain seq x y z
N MET A 1 -4.89 30.65 -20.01
CA MET A 1 -4.38 29.45 -19.34
C MET A 1 -5.42 29.09 -18.29
N SER A 2 -6.21 28.04 -18.56
CA SER A 2 -7.36 27.66 -17.74
C SER A 2 -6.87 26.95 -16.49
N GLY A 3 -7.25 27.47 -15.31
CA GLY A 3 -6.94 26.87 -14.02
C GLY A 3 -7.67 25.54 -13.85
N PHE A 4 -6.92 24.51 -13.46
CA PHE A 4 -7.48 23.34 -12.81
C PHE A 4 -7.78 23.75 -11.36
N ASP A 5 -9.04 24.06 -11.08
CA ASP A 5 -9.55 24.16 -9.73
C ASP A 5 -9.87 22.73 -9.29
N LEU A 6 -8.96 22.14 -8.51
CA LEU A 6 -9.15 20.81 -7.94
C LEU A 6 -10.19 20.97 -6.83
N ASP A 7 -11.40 20.48 -7.06
CA ASP A 7 -12.50 20.54 -6.08
C ASP A 7 -12.25 19.50 -4.98
N LEU A 8 -11.54 19.93 -3.93
CA LEU A 8 -11.19 19.09 -2.78
C LEU A 8 -12.42 18.65 -1.97
N GLY A 9 -13.58 19.30 -2.16
CA GLY A 9 -14.82 18.96 -1.45
C GLY A 9 -15.44 17.63 -1.87
N VAL A 10 -15.11 17.11 -3.05
CA VAL A 10 -15.58 15.79 -3.52
C VAL A 10 -14.71 14.65 -2.98
N VAL A 11 -13.45 14.95 -2.64
CA VAL A 11 -12.50 13.95 -2.12
C VAL A 11 -12.81 13.59 -0.66
N GLU A 12 -13.23 14.56 0.16
CA GLU A 12 -13.57 14.29 1.57
C GLU A 12 -14.87 13.49 1.72
N GLN A 13 -15.85 13.64 0.81
CA GLN A 13 -17.13 12.92 0.89
C GLN A 13 -17.05 11.43 0.50
N GLN A 14 -15.97 10.97 -0.13
CA GLN A 14 -15.78 9.52 -0.38
C GLN A 14 -15.18 8.78 0.82
N MET A 15 -14.77 9.49 1.88
CA MET A 15 -14.16 8.87 3.05
C MET A 15 -15.19 8.47 4.12
N ASP A 16 -16.40 9.04 4.09
CA ASP A 16 -17.44 8.84 5.12
C ASP A 16 -18.50 7.78 4.77
N GLU A 17 -18.53 7.24 3.54
CA GLU A 17 -19.56 6.26 3.11
C GLU A 17 -19.06 4.79 3.12
N ASP A 18 -17.79 4.54 3.43
CA ASP A 18 -17.16 3.20 3.42
C ASP A 18 -17.13 2.53 4.82
N GLU A 19 -18.11 2.79 5.70
CA GLU A 19 -18.20 2.11 7.01
C GLU A 19 -18.79 0.68 6.91
N ASP A 20 -19.30 0.28 5.73
CA ASP A 20 -19.96 -1.02 5.49
C ASP A 20 -19.49 -1.74 4.20
N ALA A 21 -18.34 -1.36 3.64
CA ALA A 21 -17.65 -2.24 2.69
C ALA A 21 -16.77 -3.16 3.52
N ASP A 22 -17.08 -4.47 3.52
CA ASP A 22 -16.16 -5.52 3.99
C ASP A 22 -14.72 -5.12 3.64
N ALA A 23 -13.81 -5.19 4.60
CA ALA A 23 -12.40 -4.74 4.52
C ALA A 23 -11.56 -5.41 3.40
N GLU A 24 -12.21 -6.10 2.46
CA GLU A 24 -11.64 -6.80 1.33
C GLU A 24 -11.37 -5.82 0.17
N GLY A 25 -10.14 -5.27 0.14
CA GLY A 25 -9.56 -4.78 -1.11
C GLY A 25 -9.37 -3.27 -1.28
N ARG A 26 -9.08 -2.53 -0.20
CA ARG A 26 -8.60 -1.13 -0.32
C ARG A 26 -7.15 -1.10 -0.82
N VAL A 27 -6.81 -0.09 -1.63
CA VAL A 27 -5.41 0.21 -2.02
C VAL A 27 -4.93 1.41 -1.21
N VAL A 28 -3.87 1.21 -0.41
CA VAL A 28 -3.28 2.23 0.46
C VAL A 28 -1.96 2.70 -0.12
N LEU A 29 -1.80 4.02 -0.25
CA LEU A 29 -0.57 4.66 -0.73
C LEU A 29 0.23 5.18 0.45
N GLY A 30 1.55 4.97 0.43
CA GLY A 30 2.43 5.45 1.48
C GLY A 30 3.84 5.79 0.97
N VAL A 31 4.67 6.30 1.87
CA VAL A 31 6.10 6.51 1.62
C VAL A 31 6.86 5.61 2.58
N LEU A 32 7.79 4.83 2.05
CA LEU A 32 8.72 4.02 2.82
C LEU A 32 9.99 4.84 3.04
N ASP A 33 9.99 5.59 4.14
CA ASP A 33 11.09 6.46 4.61
C ASP A 33 11.59 6.08 6.02
N GLY A 34 10.99 5.06 6.64
CA GLY A 34 11.29 4.58 7.99
C GLY A 34 10.61 5.35 9.13
N THR A 35 9.77 6.34 8.81
CA THR A 35 9.00 7.08 9.83
C THR A 35 7.76 6.30 10.29
N THR A 36 7.14 5.54 9.39
CA THR A 36 6.03 4.63 9.71
C THR A 36 6.55 3.33 10.31
N PRO A 37 6.06 2.91 11.49
CA PRO A 37 6.44 1.65 12.10
C PRO A 37 6.16 0.44 11.20
N PRO A 38 7.05 -0.55 11.12
CA PRO A 38 6.85 -1.76 10.30
C PRO A 38 5.55 -2.49 10.56
N ALA A 39 5.11 -2.53 11.83
CA ALA A 39 3.89 -3.21 12.25
C ALA A 39 2.61 -2.62 11.64
N GLU A 40 2.62 -1.33 11.29
CA GLU A 40 1.47 -0.68 10.64
C GLU A 40 1.29 -1.18 9.20
N TRP A 41 2.39 -1.40 8.48
CA TRP A 41 2.36 -2.01 7.16
C TRP A 41 1.85 -3.45 7.21
N VAL A 42 2.31 -4.22 8.21
CA VAL A 42 1.84 -5.59 8.42
C VAL A 42 0.34 -5.62 8.69
N GLY A 43 -0.15 -4.81 9.64
CA GLY A 43 -1.57 -4.74 9.96
C GLY A 43 -2.44 -4.38 8.75
N THR A 44 -1.97 -3.45 7.90
CA THR A 44 -2.70 -3.09 6.68
C THR A 44 -2.85 -4.28 5.71
N ILE A 45 -1.84 -5.14 5.63
CA ILE A 45 -1.91 -6.36 4.81
C ILE A 45 -2.78 -7.44 5.47
N GLU A 46 -2.74 -7.57 6.80
CA GLU A 46 -3.61 -8.47 7.57
C GLU A 46 -5.09 -8.10 7.38
N ASP A 47 -5.39 -6.81 7.27
CA ASP A 47 -6.73 -6.28 7.00
C ASP A 47 -7.19 -6.53 5.56
N GLY A 48 -6.36 -7.11 4.69
CA GLY A 48 -6.73 -7.44 3.31
C GLY A 48 -6.54 -6.28 2.32
N SER A 49 -5.82 -5.23 2.71
CA SER A 49 -5.51 -4.10 1.81
C SER A 49 -4.23 -4.34 1.01
N VAL A 50 -4.13 -3.73 -0.17
CA VAL A 50 -2.91 -3.68 -0.99
C VAL A 50 -2.15 -2.40 -0.67
N LEU A 51 -0.84 -2.50 -0.41
CA LEU A 51 0.01 -1.33 -0.18
C LEU A 51 0.85 -1.00 -1.42
N VAL A 52 0.95 0.28 -1.74
CA VAL A 52 1.88 0.83 -2.72
C VAL A 52 2.72 1.91 -2.05
N LEU A 53 3.98 1.59 -1.78
CA LEU A 53 4.88 2.46 -1.03
C LEU A 53 5.93 3.09 -1.96
N SER A 54 6.00 4.42 -2.02
CA SER A 54 7.12 5.12 -2.65
C SER A 54 8.37 4.97 -1.79
N ILE A 55 9.49 4.53 -2.34
CA ILE A 55 10.71 4.26 -1.57
C ILE A 55 11.57 5.52 -1.48
N GLU A 56 11.83 5.96 -0.26
CA GLU A 56 12.76 7.04 0.06
C GLU A 56 13.87 6.54 0.99
N GLY A 57 14.87 5.88 0.40
CA GLY A 57 16.01 5.34 1.14
C GLY A 57 16.48 3.99 0.60
N ASP A 58 17.09 3.19 1.47
CA ASP A 58 17.48 1.83 1.14
C ASP A 58 16.32 0.87 1.40
N LEU A 59 15.78 0.29 0.32
CA LEU A 59 14.67 -0.66 0.40
C LEU A 59 15.00 -1.88 1.27
N ASN A 60 16.22 -2.40 1.21
CA ASN A 60 16.56 -3.62 1.96
C ASN A 60 16.57 -3.33 3.46
N GLU A 61 17.08 -2.18 3.87
CA GLU A 61 17.06 -1.77 5.28
C GLU A 61 15.61 -1.53 5.75
N LEU A 62 14.84 -0.75 4.99
CA LEU A 62 13.50 -0.33 5.38
C LEU A 62 12.48 -1.48 5.33
N ALA A 63 12.61 -2.39 4.35
CA ALA A 63 11.67 -3.51 4.20
C ALA A 63 12.07 -4.75 4.99
N ALA A 64 13.33 -4.92 5.41
CA ALA A 64 13.76 -6.11 6.15
C ALA A 64 12.93 -6.38 7.41
N GLU A 65 12.46 -5.31 8.06
CA GLU A 65 11.73 -5.40 9.32
C GLU A 65 10.33 -6.00 9.18
N PHE A 66 9.65 -5.84 8.04
CA PHE A 66 8.30 -6.39 7.82
C PHE A 66 8.21 -7.42 6.69
N ALA A 67 9.18 -7.48 5.78
CA ALA A 67 9.12 -8.35 4.60
C ALA A 67 8.96 -9.83 4.97
N ARG A 68 9.57 -10.24 6.09
CA ARG A 68 9.42 -11.59 6.61
C ARG A 68 7.99 -11.85 7.07
N ASP A 69 7.41 -10.96 7.86
CA ASP A 69 6.08 -11.12 8.42
C ASP A 69 5.02 -11.19 7.31
N ILE A 70 5.12 -10.32 6.30
CA ILE A 70 4.24 -10.36 5.12
C ILE A 70 4.36 -11.69 4.36
N LYS A 71 5.57 -12.25 4.24
CA LYS A 71 5.76 -13.57 3.62
C LYS A 71 5.17 -14.69 4.47
N GLU A 72 5.30 -14.63 5.79
CA GLU A 72 4.73 -15.61 6.72
C GLU A 72 3.19 -15.55 6.73
N LEU A 73 2.59 -14.38 6.49
CA LEU A 73 1.16 -14.21 6.27
C LEU A 73 0.67 -14.78 4.93
N GLY A 74 1.57 -15.08 3.99
CA GLY A 74 1.23 -15.54 2.64
C GLY A 74 0.97 -14.39 1.64
N GLY A 75 1.38 -13.18 1.98
CA GLY A 75 1.30 -12.00 1.12
C GLY A 75 2.40 -11.92 0.07
N GLY A 76 2.19 -11.04 -0.90
CA GLY A 76 3.15 -10.69 -1.95
C GLY A 76 4.00 -9.49 -1.56
N LEU A 77 5.25 -9.46 -2.03
CA LEU A 77 6.07 -8.25 -2.09
C LEU A 77 6.73 -8.18 -3.46
N MET A 78 6.69 -7.00 -4.06
CA MET A 78 7.34 -6.73 -5.33
C MET A 78 7.91 -5.32 -5.36
N HIS A 79 9.20 -5.22 -5.63
CA HIS A 79 9.82 -3.95 -5.98
C HIS A 79 9.59 -3.64 -7.46
N PHE A 80 8.97 -2.50 -7.74
CA PHE A 80 8.74 -1.98 -9.08
C PHE A 80 9.23 -0.53 -9.19
N ARG A 81 10.36 -0.34 -9.86
CA ARG A 81 11.02 0.96 -10.08
C ARG A 81 11.39 1.68 -8.79
N SER A 82 10.55 2.62 -8.34
CA SER A 82 10.71 3.40 -7.10
C SER A 82 9.62 3.07 -6.09
N PHE A 83 8.85 2.02 -6.34
CA PHE A 83 7.72 1.61 -5.53
C PHE A 83 7.90 0.20 -5.00
N LEU A 84 7.47 -0.04 -3.77
CA LEU A 84 7.27 -1.36 -3.20
C LEU A 84 5.77 -1.65 -3.17
N ILE A 85 5.36 -2.72 -3.85
CA ILE A 85 3.98 -3.21 -3.85
C ILE A 85 3.91 -4.38 -2.87
N LEU A 86 2.96 -4.33 -1.94
CA LEU A 86 2.64 -5.45 -1.07
C LEU A 86 1.19 -5.86 -1.26
N THR A 87 0.94 -7.15 -1.33
CA THR A 87 -0.41 -7.70 -1.52
C THR A 87 -0.77 -8.65 -0.39
N PRO A 88 -2.04 -8.68 0.01
CA PRO A 88 -2.54 -9.65 0.97
C PRO A 88 -2.62 -11.04 0.35
N PRO A 89 -2.81 -12.08 1.18
CA PRO A 89 -2.99 -13.45 0.71
C PRO A 89 -4.14 -13.54 -0.29
N GLY A 90 -3.95 -14.32 -1.35
CA GLY A 90 -4.97 -14.49 -2.41
C GLY A 90 -4.91 -13.45 -3.53
N ILE A 91 -4.13 -12.37 -3.40
CA ILE A 91 -3.90 -11.39 -4.47
C ILE A 91 -2.50 -11.59 -5.07
N ALA A 92 -2.46 -12.05 -6.32
CA ALA A 92 -1.23 -12.24 -7.08
C ALA A 92 -0.84 -10.98 -7.87
N ILE A 93 0.46 -10.70 -7.95
CA ILE A 93 0.99 -9.61 -8.76
C ILE A 93 1.39 -10.16 -10.13
N ASP A 94 0.67 -9.75 -11.18
CA ASP A 94 0.99 -10.08 -12.57
C ASP A 94 2.06 -9.11 -13.13
N THR A 95 3.14 -9.68 -13.69
CA THR A 95 4.26 -8.92 -14.26
C THR A 95 4.54 -9.24 -15.73
N ASP A 96 3.67 -10.01 -16.39
CA ASP A 96 3.90 -10.50 -17.75
C ASP A 96 3.99 -9.36 -18.80
N ARG A 97 3.57 -8.14 -18.43
CA ARG A 97 3.52 -6.97 -19.31
C ARG A 97 4.59 -5.90 -19.03
N LEU A 98 5.50 -6.16 -18.08
CA LEU A 98 6.62 -5.27 -17.75
C LEU A 98 7.84 -5.56 -18.64
#